data_AF-A0A7S1BKZ6-F1
#
_entry.id   AF-A0A7S1BKZ6-F1
#
_cell.length_a   1.000
_cell.length_b   1.000
_cell.length_c   1.000
_cell.angle_alpha   90.00
_cell.angle_beta   90.00
_cell.angle_gamma   90.00
#
_symmetry.space_group_name_H-M   'P 1'
#
loop_
_entity.id
_entity.type
_entity.pdbx_description
1 polymer ?
#
loop_
_entity_poly.entity_id
_entity_poly.type
_entity_poly.pdbx_seq_one_letter_code
_entity_poly.pdbx_strand_id
1 'polypeptide(L)'
;MTGAAYFFEFNSTSNMWKEAQKVVAEDGRANDTFGYSVQIIGDVAAIGARANSGRGFVYIFARLGGGKWVQTHKLSGEGVEELDSFGYSLSMSNDTIVVGDPNQNGKNGVVYIFTRGEAVEWIKTQEITMEGKANYSFGESLAVFGEILVIGAKYEYYGNAADVGATYLFSRNKEGKWLKTNKYVIGHGREGTTFGSSVSAYKNSIIIGAEGDDGTKGSIYVTGLEC
;
A
#
# COMPACT_ATOMS: atom_id res chain seq x y z
N MET A 1 7.24 20.54 7.25
CA MET A 1 6.52 19.87 8.38
C MET A 1 6.91 18.40 8.41
N THR A 2 7.07 17.79 9.58
CA THR A 2 7.49 16.38 9.73
C THR A 2 6.34 15.38 9.54
N GLY A 3 5.10 15.78 9.88
CA GLY A 3 3.91 14.92 9.86
C GLY A 3 3.58 14.33 11.24
N ALA A 4 2.37 13.82 11.40
CA ALA A 4 1.88 13.17 12.63
C ALA A 4 0.73 12.22 12.29
N ALA A 5 0.52 11.21 13.13
CA ALA A 5 -0.65 10.33 13.09
C ALA A 5 -1.33 10.31 14.46
N TYR A 6 -2.61 9.95 14.48
CA TYR A 6 -3.46 10.03 15.65
C TYR A 6 -4.23 8.72 15.80
N PHE A 7 -4.16 8.12 16.98
CA PHE A 7 -4.98 6.98 17.37
C PHE A 7 -6.24 7.48 18.06
N PHE A 8 -7.38 6.97 17.61
CA PHE A 8 -8.68 7.22 18.22
C PHE A 8 -9.23 5.92 18.81
N GLU A 9 -9.87 6.03 19.97
CA GLU A 9 -10.54 4.91 20.63
C GLU A 9 -12.03 5.21 20.74
N PHE A 10 -12.83 4.21 20.38
CA PHE A 10 -14.28 4.30 20.49
C PHE A 10 -14.72 3.93 21.91
N ASN A 11 -15.38 4.85 22.58
CA ASN A 11 -16.02 4.61 23.87
C ASN A 11 -17.46 4.14 23.63
N SER A 12 -17.73 2.86 23.92
CA SER A 12 -19.05 2.26 23.72
C SER A 12 -20.11 2.79 24.68
N THR A 13 -19.73 3.25 25.88
CA THR A 13 -20.65 3.84 26.86
C THR A 13 -21.15 5.20 26.41
N SER A 14 -20.25 6.04 25.87
CA SER A 14 -20.61 7.39 25.41
C SER A 14 -20.93 7.46 23.92
N ASN A 15 -20.75 6.37 23.16
CA ASN A 15 -20.88 6.32 21.70
C ASN A 15 -20.06 7.42 20.98
N MET A 16 -18.83 7.67 21.44
CA MET A 16 -17.96 8.71 20.90
C MET A 16 -16.55 8.19 20.66
N TRP A 17 -15.92 8.68 19.60
CA TRP A 17 -14.48 8.54 19.38
C TRP A 17 -13.73 9.59 20.19
N LYS A 18 -12.65 9.19 20.83
CA LYS A 18 -11.75 10.07 21.56
C LYS A 18 -10.33 9.89 21.05
N GLU A 19 -9.61 10.98 20.84
CA GLU A 19 -8.16 10.93 20.60
C GLU A 19 -7.49 10.28 21.81
N ALA A 20 -6.87 9.13 21.60
CA ALA A 20 -6.14 8.39 22.62
C ALA A 20 -4.67 8.80 22.64
N GLN A 21 -4.06 8.98 21.47
CA GLN A 21 -2.65 9.32 21.36
C GLN A 21 -2.30 9.96 20.01
N LYS A 22 -1.53 11.05 20.05
CA LYS A 22 -0.78 11.55 18.91
C LYS A 22 0.61 10.89 18.86
N VAL A 23 1.04 10.44 17.69
CA VAL A 23 2.38 9.91 17.45
C VAL A 23 3.09 10.66 16.32
N VAL A 24 4.41 10.70 16.42
CA VAL A 24 5.34 11.21 15.41
C VAL A 24 6.46 10.19 15.24
N ALA A 25 7.14 10.19 14.10
CA ALA A 25 8.38 9.42 13.94
C ALA A 25 9.44 9.92 14.93
N GLU A 26 10.10 9.00 15.63
CA GLU A 26 11.15 9.35 16.62
C GLU A 26 12.33 10.10 16.00
N ASP A 27 12.66 9.78 14.74
CA ASP A 27 13.72 10.43 13.97
C ASP A 27 13.16 11.35 12.87
N GLY A 28 11.90 11.76 12.99
CA GLY A 28 11.20 12.53 11.98
C GLY A 28 11.88 13.87 11.67
N ARG A 29 12.09 14.13 10.38
CA ARG A 29 12.70 15.35 9.84
C ARG A 29 11.70 16.17 9.04
N ALA A 30 12.04 17.42 8.81
CA ALA A 30 11.21 18.29 7.97
C ALA A 30 11.01 17.64 6.59
N ASN A 31 9.75 17.54 6.16
CA ASN A 31 9.31 16.99 4.87
C ASN A 31 9.29 15.46 4.75
N ASP A 32 9.42 14.73 5.87
CA ASP A 32 9.22 13.27 5.89
C ASP A 32 7.77 12.85 5.62
N THR A 33 6.81 13.76 5.81
CA THR A 33 5.37 13.52 5.59
C THR A 33 4.83 12.30 6.34
N PHE A 34 5.28 12.09 7.58
CA PHE A 34 4.78 11.02 8.44
C PHE A 34 3.26 11.08 8.60
N GLY A 35 2.61 9.92 8.48
CA GLY A 35 1.14 9.83 8.49
C GLY A 35 0.52 9.95 7.10
N TYR A 36 1.32 9.87 6.02
CA TYR A 36 0.81 9.91 4.64
C TYR A 36 -0.10 8.72 4.32
N SER A 37 0.26 7.53 4.81
CA SER A 37 -0.53 6.32 4.73
C SER A 37 -0.57 5.66 6.11
N VAL A 38 -1.69 5.04 6.46
CA VAL A 38 -1.90 4.38 7.76
C VAL A 38 -2.66 3.07 7.57
N GLN A 39 -2.27 2.06 8.33
CA GLN A 39 -2.98 0.79 8.47
C GLN A 39 -2.94 0.34 9.92
N ILE A 40 -4.00 -0.34 10.38
CA ILE A 40 -4.09 -0.89 11.73
C ILE A 40 -4.83 -2.23 11.73
N ILE A 41 -4.25 -3.24 12.36
CA ILE A 41 -4.85 -4.54 12.60
C ILE A 41 -4.57 -4.96 14.04
N GLY A 42 -5.63 -5.06 14.83
CA GLY A 42 -5.51 -5.36 16.26
C GLY A 42 -4.60 -4.34 16.96
N ASP A 43 -3.53 -4.85 17.57
CA ASP A 43 -2.56 -4.07 18.35
C ASP A 43 -1.30 -3.68 17.55
N VAL A 44 -1.36 -3.74 16.22
CA VAL A 44 -0.25 -3.33 15.34
C VAL A 44 -0.74 -2.31 14.31
N ALA A 45 0.02 -1.24 14.16
CA ALA A 45 -0.22 -0.20 13.16
C ALA A 45 1.03 0.07 12.33
N ALA A 46 0.86 0.30 11.03
CA ALA A 46 1.91 0.71 10.11
C ALA A 46 1.61 2.12 9.59
N ILE A 47 2.62 2.99 9.62
CA ILE A 47 2.47 4.40 9.26
C ILE A 47 3.56 4.78 8.26
N GLY A 48 3.15 5.18 7.06
CA GLY A 48 4.05 5.59 5.99
C GLY A 48 4.49 7.05 6.12
N ALA A 49 5.74 7.27 5.75
CA ALA A 49 6.38 8.57 5.62
C ALA A 49 7.13 8.57 4.29
N ARG A 50 6.45 8.89 3.19
CA ARG A 50 7.02 8.75 1.84
C ARG A 50 8.25 9.63 1.58
N ALA A 51 8.44 10.69 2.39
CA ALA A 51 9.37 11.80 2.19
C ALA A 51 9.16 12.55 0.86
N ASN A 52 9.17 13.89 0.89
CA ASN A 52 9.02 14.69 -0.35
C ASN A 52 10.37 15.03 -1.02
N SER A 53 11.48 14.93 -0.28
CA SER A 53 12.82 15.32 -0.74
C SER A 53 13.91 14.40 -0.14
N GLY A 54 13.53 13.17 0.19
CA GLY A 54 14.37 12.18 0.85
C GLY A 54 13.92 10.80 0.43
N ARG A 55 14.40 9.78 1.14
CA ARG A 55 13.88 8.41 1.01
C ARG A 55 12.73 8.18 1.99
N GLY A 56 11.73 7.45 1.54
CA GLY A 56 10.57 7.11 2.36
C GLY A 56 10.86 6.01 3.38
N PHE A 57 10.02 5.95 4.41
CA PHE A 57 10.05 4.94 5.48
C PHE A 57 8.65 4.52 5.91
N VAL A 58 8.56 3.37 6.56
CA VAL A 58 7.34 2.92 7.26
C VAL A 58 7.67 2.65 8.71
N TYR A 59 6.88 3.18 9.63
CA TYR A 59 7.07 3.02 11.06
C TYR A 59 6.00 2.10 11.61
N ILE A 60 6.41 1.09 12.37
CA ILE A 60 5.50 0.13 12.99
C ILE A 60 5.30 0.49 14.45
N PHE A 61 4.04 0.63 14.85
CA PHE A 61 3.64 0.87 16.22
C PHE A 61 2.93 -0.36 16.78
N ALA A 62 3.26 -0.74 18.00
CA ALA A 62 2.55 -1.77 18.75
C ALA A 62 1.81 -1.14 19.93
N ARG A 63 0.59 -1.62 20.21
CA ARG A 63 -0.17 -1.23 21.38
C ARG A 63 0.28 -2.08 22.57
N LEU A 64 0.88 -1.44 23.56
CA LEU A 64 1.35 -2.07 24.79
C LEU A 64 0.24 -2.08 25.86
N GLY A 65 0.50 -2.79 26.96
CA GLY A 65 -0.35 -2.78 28.14
C GLY A 65 -0.67 -1.35 28.60
N GLY A 66 -1.94 -1.10 28.95
CA GLY A 66 -2.44 0.24 29.29
C GLY A 66 -2.86 1.10 28.10
N GLY A 67 -2.88 0.54 26.87
CA GLY A 67 -3.46 1.17 25.68
C GLY A 67 -2.52 2.10 24.90
N LYS A 68 -1.26 2.23 25.33
CA LYS A 68 -0.27 3.12 24.71
C LYS A 68 0.32 2.50 23.44
N TRP A 69 0.39 3.27 22.37
CA TRP A 69 1.09 2.92 21.14
C TRP A 69 2.56 3.34 21.21
N VAL A 70 3.46 2.43 20.85
CA VAL A 70 4.92 2.66 20.88
C VAL A 70 5.53 2.22 19.56
N GLN A 71 6.43 3.04 19.02
CA GLN A 71 7.19 2.69 17.82
C GLN A 71 8.10 1.50 18.15
N THR A 72 8.01 0.44 17.35
CA THR A 72 8.78 -0.80 17.54
C THR A 72 9.76 -1.03 16.41
N HIS A 73 9.42 -0.61 15.19
CA HIS A 73 10.25 -0.82 14.00
C HIS A 73 10.20 0.37 13.07
N LYS A 74 11.24 0.47 12.25
CA LYS A 74 11.34 1.33 11.08
C LYS A 74 11.74 0.46 9.89
N LEU A 75 10.89 0.40 8.88
CA LEU A 75 11.10 -0.36 7.66
C LEU A 75 11.60 0.57 6.55
N SER A 76 12.46 0.02 5.70
CA SER A 76 13.00 0.66 4.49
C SER A 76 13.08 -0.36 3.36
N GLY A 77 12.92 0.11 2.12
CA GLY A 77 13.21 -0.70 0.93
C GLY A 77 14.70 -0.70 0.60
N GLU A 78 15.20 -1.81 0.06
CA GLU A 78 16.55 -1.86 -0.53
C GLU A 78 16.54 -1.08 -1.84
N GLY A 79 17.62 -0.33 -2.11
CA GLY A 79 17.72 0.50 -3.32
C GLY A 79 16.79 1.72 -3.35
N VAL A 80 16.10 2.04 -2.25
CA VAL A 80 15.30 3.27 -2.13
C VAL A 80 16.25 4.46 -1.98
N GLU A 81 16.20 5.36 -2.95
CA GLU A 81 17.02 6.56 -3.06
C GLU A 81 16.23 7.84 -2.74
N GLU A 82 16.84 9.00 -2.98
CA GLU A 82 16.15 10.28 -2.84
C GLU A 82 15.09 10.42 -3.94
N LEU A 83 13.92 10.99 -3.59
CA LEU A 83 12.74 11.16 -4.47
C LEU A 83 11.91 9.90 -4.73
N ASP A 84 12.43 8.72 -4.34
CA ASP A 84 11.61 7.53 -4.20
C ASP A 84 10.60 7.73 -3.06
N SER A 85 9.52 6.97 -3.08
CA SER A 85 8.34 7.20 -2.24
C SER A 85 7.94 5.95 -1.46
N PHE A 86 8.89 5.15 -0.99
CA PHE A 86 8.64 4.02 -0.11
C PHE A 86 7.71 4.41 1.06
N GLY A 87 6.61 3.68 1.23
CA GLY A 87 5.58 4.02 2.22
C GLY A 87 4.51 4.96 1.68
N TYR A 88 4.47 5.23 0.37
CA TYR A 88 3.38 5.94 -0.29
C TYR A 88 2.05 5.24 -0.02
N SER A 89 1.99 3.94 -0.29
CA SER A 89 0.81 3.10 -0.06
C SER A 89 1.16 1.99 0.92
N LEU A 90 0.16 1.60 1.71
CA LEU A 90 0.26 0.55 2.70
C LEU A 90 -0.97 -0.33 2.65
N SER A 91 -0.76 -1.64 2.68
CA SER A 91 -1.79 -2.62 2.98
C SER A 91 -1.24 -3.66 3.95
N MET A 92 -2.11 -4.20 4.80
CA MET A 92 -1.69 -5.08 5.89
C MET A 92 -2.66 -6.26 6.02
N SER A 93 -2.10 -7.42 6.34
CA SER A 93 -2.81 -8.59 6.86
C SER A 93 -2.13 -9.02 8.18
N ASN A 94 -2.62 -10.08 8.83
CA ASN A 94 -2.14 -10.49 10.15
C ASN A 94 -0.62 -10.67 10.26
N ASP A 95 0.02 -11.19 9.20
CA ASP A 95 1.45 -11.51 9.17
C ASP A 95 2.21 -10.79 8.05
N THR A 96 1.54 -9.99 7.24
CA THR A 96 2.11 -9.37 6.04
C THR A 96 1.86 -7.87 6.03
N ILE A 97 2.91 -7.09 5.77
CA ILE A 97 2.84 -5.67 5.41
C ILE A 97 3.33 -5.52 3.98
N VAL A 98 2.50 -4.86 3.17
CA VAL A 98 2.78 -4.57 1.76
C VAL A 98 2.98 -3.07 1.65
N VAL A 99 4.13 -2.68 1.10
CA VAL A 99 4.56 -1.29 0.99
C VAL A 99 4.80 -0.94 -0.47
N GLY A 100 4.16 0.12 -0.96
CA GLY A 100 4.39 0.61 -2.31
C GLY A 100 5.41 1.74 -2.34
N ASP A 101 6.21 1.72 -3.40
CA ASP A 101 7.09 2.79 -3.82
C ASP A 101 6.86 3.08 -5.32
N PRO A 102 5.79 3.82 -5.67
CA PRO A 102 5.42 4.02 -7.07
C PRO A 102 6.39 4.92 -7.86
N ASN A 103 7.28 5.65 -7.18
CA ASN A 103 8.20 6.59 -7.82
C ASN A 103 9.57 5.97 -8.14
N GLN A 104 9.88 4.81 -7.57
CA GLN A 104 11.13 4.10 -7.84
C GLN A 104 11.22 3.55 -9.27
N ASN A 105 12.45 3.31 -9.72
CA ASN A 105 12.78 2.79 -11.05
C ASN A 105 12.22 3.65 -12.20
N GLY A 106 12.40 4.97 -12.10
CA GLY A 106 11.85 5.91 -13.09
C GLY A 106 10.32 5.93 -13.09
N LYS A 107 9.72 5.90 -11.90
CA LYS A 107 8.27 5.82 -11.67
C LYS A 107 7.57 4.58 -12.25
N ASN A 108 8.33 3.51 -12.47
CA ASN A 108 7.70 2.22 -12.74
C ASN A 108 7.04 1.64 -11.52
N GLY A 109 7.61 1.90 -10.36
CA GLY A 109 7.09 1.47 -9.10
C GLY A 109 7.61 0.11 -8.67
N VAL A 110 7.75 -0.05 -7.36
CA VAL A 110 8.18 -1.26 -6.69
C VAL A 110 7.24 -1.53 -5.51
N VAL A 111 6.98 -2.81 -5.25
CA VAL A 111 6.21 -3.25 -4.08
C VAL A 111 7.07 -4.16 -3.22
N TYR A 112 7.14 -3.84 -1.94
CA TYR A 112 7.90 -4.58 -0.94
C TYR A 112 6.96 -5.37 -0.02
N ILE A 113 7.32 -6.62 0.25
CA ILE A 113 6.59 -7.51 1.15
C ILE A 113 7.42 -7.76 2.40
N PHE A 114 6.89 -7.34 3.54
CA PHE A 114 7.44 -7.64 4.85
C PHE A 114 6.57 -8.69 5.55
N THR A 115 7.19 -9.76 6.04
CA THR A 115 6.51 -10.80 6.81
C THR A 115 6.98 -10.74 8.25
N ARG A 116 6.08 -11.00 9.20
CA ARG A 116 6.43 -11.10 10.62
C ARG A 116 7.32 -12.33 10.86
N GLY A 117 8.51 -12.12 11.41
CA GLY A 117 9.45 -13.17 11.81
C GLY A 117 9.09 -13.78 13.18
N GLU A 118 9.81 -14.84 13.55
CA GLU A 118 9.60 -15.58 14.80
C GLU A 118 9.91 -14.74 16.06
N ALA A 119 10.83 -13.78 15.95
CA ALA A 119 11.30 -12.93 17.05
C ALA A 119 10.62 -11.53 17.10
N VAL A 120 9.38 -11.40 16.60
CA VAL A 120 8.61 -10.13 16.53
C VAL A 120 9.15 -9.11 15.53
N GLU A 121 10.18 -9.46 14.76
CA GLU A 121 10.73 -8.64 13.68
C GLU A 121 9.84 -8.61 12.42
N TRP A 122 10.04 -7.61 11.57
CA TRP A 122 9.44 -7.53 10.23
C TRP A 122 10.52 -7.68 9.18
N ILE A 123 10.51 -8.81 8.47
CA ILE A 123 11.56 -9.20 7.52
C ILE A 123 11.08 -8.92 6.11
N LYS A 124 11.87 -8.20 5.30
CA LYS A 124 11.61 -8.11 3.85
C LYS A 124 11.78 -9.50 3.23
N THR A 125 10.70 -10.06 2.73
CA THR A 125 10.65 -11.40 2.14
C THR A 125 10.59 -11.39 0.62
N GLN A 126 10.07 -10.31 0.04
CA GLN A 126 9.97 -10.18 -1.41
C GLN A 126 9.99 -8.72 -1.84
N GLU A 127 10.51 -8.51 -3.05
CA GLU A 127 10.38 -7.29 -3.82
C GLU A 127 9.72 -7.66 -5.16
N ILE A 128 8.72 -6.88 -5.57
CA ILE A 128 7.95 -7.09 -6.78
C ILE A 128 8.15 -5.84 -7.64
N THR A 129 8.79 -6.03 -8.78
CA THR A 129 9.06 -4.97 -9.76
C THR A 129 8.23 -5.19 -11.01
N MET A 130 7.97 -4.10 -11.74
CA MET A 130 7.43 -4.18 -13.08
C MET A 130 8.53 -4.20 -14.13
N GLU A 131 8.38 -5.09 -15.11
CA GLU A 131 9.13 -5.04 -16.36
C GLU A 131 8.40 -4.15 -17.36
N GLY A 132 9.13 -3.42 -18.21
CA GLY A 132 8.56 -2.62 -19.29
C GLY A 132 8.92 -1.13 -19.24
N LYS A 133 8.09 -0.29 -19.89
CA LYS A 133 8.34 1.15 -20.01
C LYS A 133 8.17 1.84 -18.66
N ALA A 134 8.89 2.94 -18.47
CA ALA A 134 8.82 3.88 -17.34
C ALA A 134 7.41 4.44 -17.08
N ASN A 135 7.14 4.89 -15.84
CA ASN A 135 5.97 5.67 -15.42
C ASN A 135 4.62 4.95 -15.26
N TYR A 136 4.61 3.68 -14.85
CA TYR A 136 3.34 2.97 -14.60
C TYR A 136 2.74 3.19 -13.19
N SER A 137 3.52 3.76 -12.25
CA SER A 137 3.14 3.90 -10.84
C SER A 137 2.65 2.58 -10.22
N PHE A 138 3.33 1.47 -10.51
CA PHE A 138 3.01 0.18 -9.90
C PHE A 138 3.14 0.27 -8.39
N GLY A 139 2.15 -0.24 -7.67
CA GLY A 139 2.14 -0.17 -6.20
C GLY A 139 1.58 1.14 -5.66
N GLU A 140 1.05 2.04 -6.49
CA GLU A 140 0.38 3.23 -5.97
C GLU A 140 -0.88 2.88 -5.16
N SER A 141 -1.59 1.82 -5.56
CA SER A 141 -2.71 1.24 -4.82
C SER A 141 -2.44 -0.22 -4.48
N LEU A 142 -2.77 -0.61 -3.24
CA LEU A 142 -2.49 -1.93 -2.69
C LEU A 142 -3.67 -2.45 -1.88
N ALA A 143 -3.96 -3.74 -2.03
CA ALA A 143 -4.85 -4.45 -1.12
C ALA A 143 -4.33 -5.86 -0.86
N VAL A 144 -4.19 -6.23 0.42
CA VAL A 144 -3.87 -7.60 0.83
C VAL A 144 -4.97 -8.14 1.74
N PHE A 145 -5.42 -9.37 1.46
CA PHE A 145 -6.35 -10.09 2.31
C PHE A 145 -6.04 -11.59 2.27
N GLY A 146 -5.60 -12.15 3.39
CA GLY A 146 -5.18 -13.55 3.45
C GLY A 146 -4.07 -13.82 2.44
N GLU A 147 -4.32 -14.73 1.50
CA GLU A 147 -3.40 -15.14 0.42
C GLU A 147 -3.61 -14.36 -0.88
N ILE A 148 -4.37 -13.27 -0.87
CA ILE A 148 -4.64 -12.42 -2.05
C ILE A 148 -3.91 -11.09 -1.89
N LEU A 149 -3.17 -10.70 -2.93
CA LEU A 149 -2.55 -9.40 -3.06
C LEU A 149 -2.95 -8.79 -4.40
N VAL A 150 -3.47 -7.56 -4.34
CA VAL A 150 -3.88 -6.77 -5.50
C VAL A 150 -3.01 -5.53 -5.57
N ILE A 151 -2.45 -5.26 -6.74
CA ILE A 151 -1.55 -4.13 -6.99
C ILE A 151 -2.03 -3.35 -8.21
N GLY A 152 -2.28 -2.05 -8.06
CA GLY A 152 -2.61 -1.17 -9.16
C GLY A 152 -1.38 -0.60 -9.87
N ALA A 153 -1.51 -0.41 -11.18
CA ALA A 153 -0.57 0.28 -12.06
C ALA A 153 -1.36 1.26 -12.94
N LYS A 154 -1.82 2.36 -12.34
CA LYS A 154 -2.88 3.19 -12.93
C LYS A 154 -2.47 3.92 -14.22
N TYR A 155 -1.17 4.04 -14.49
CA TYR A 155 -0.64 4.68 -15.70
C TYR A 155 -0.15 3.68 -16.75
N GLU A 156 -0.41 2.38 -16.55
CA GLU A 156 -0.03 1.39 -17.55
C GLU A 156 -0.79 1.58 -18.86
N TYR A 157 -0.08 1.36 -19.97
CA TYR A 157 -0.63 1.48 -21.32
C TYR A 157 -1.49 0.27 -21.67
N TYR A 158 -2.54 0.50 -22.45
CA TYR A 158 -3.29 -0.57 -23.12
C TYR A 158 -3.18 -0.38 -24.63
N GLY A 159 -2.39 -1.24 -25.28
CA GLY A 159 -2.00 -1.04 -26.67
C GLY A 159 -1.22 0.27 -26.84
N ASN A 160 -1.79 1.22 -27.60
CA ASN A 160 -1.20 2.55 -27.81
C ASN A 160 -1.83 3.64 -26.94
N ALA A 161 -2.90 3.35 -26.17
CA ALA A 161 -3.49 4.31 -25.26
C ALA A 161 -2.66 4.37 -23.97
N ALA A 162 -2.20 5.57 -23.61
CA ALA A 162 -1.53 5.84 -22.34
C ALA A 162 -2.54 5.89 -21.19
N ASP A 163 -2.08 5.76 -19.95
CA ASP A 163 -2.87 6.03 -18.74
C ASP A 163 -4.22 5.29 -18.65
N VAL A 164 -4.31 4.11 -19.27
CA VAL A 164 -5.51 3.26 -19.19
C VAL A 164 -5.54 2.54 -17.87
N GLY A 165 -4.38 2.09 -17.40
CA GLY A 165 -4.17 1.41 -16.15
C GLY A 165 -4.38 -0.11 -16.22
N ALA A 166 -3.78 -0.80 -15.26
CA ALA A 166 -3.93 -2.23 -15.06
C ALA A 166 -3.97 -2.56 -13.56
N THR A 167 -4.49 -3.74 -13.24
CA THR A 167 -4.44 -4.31 -11.89
C THR A 167 -3.86 -5.71 -11.93
N TYR A 168 -2.92 -5.99 -11.04
CA TYR A 168 -2.23 -7.25 -10.93
C TYR A 168 -2.70 -8.01 -9.71
N LEU A 169 -3.02 -9.29 -9.90
CA LEU A 169 -3.40 -10.19 -8.83
C LEU A 169 -2.24 -11.15 -8.55
N PHE A 170 -1.94 -11.33 -7.28
CA PHE A 170 -0.95 -12.25 -6.78
C PHE A 170 -1.57 -13.17 -5.73
N SER A 171 -1.08 -14.41 -5.68
CA SER A 171 -1.40 -15.37 -4.63
C SER A 171 -0.14 -15.84 -3.92
N ARG A 172 -0.25 -16.04 -2.59
CA ARG A 172 0.85 -16.56 -1.78
C ARG A 172 0.90 -18.09 -1.90
N ASN A 173 2.07 -18.64 -2.25
CA ASN A 173 2.27 -20.09 -2.30
C ASN A 173 2.63 -20.67 -0.92
N LYS A 174 2.79 -21.99 -0.84
CA LYS A 174 3.10 -22.71 0.41
C LYS A 174 4.45 -22.33 1.02
N GLU A 175 5.38 -21.88 0.20
CA GLU A 175 6.70 -21.38 0.62
C GLU A 175 6.64 -19.91 1.06
N GLY A 176 5.47 -19.28 1.04
CA GLY A 176 5.25 -17.91 1.49
C GLY A 176 5.55 -16.83 0.44
N LYS A 177 5.86 -17.22 -0.81
CA LYS A 177 6.17 -16.32 -1.94
C LYS A 177 4.90 -15.87 -2.65
N TRP A 178 4.82 -14.59 -2.99
CA TRP A 178 3.72 -14.01 -3.77
C TRP A 178 3.99 -14.18 -5.26
N LEU A 179 3.10 -14.90 -5.96
CA LEU A 179 3.21 -15.21 -7.37
C LEU A 179 2.07 -14.53 -8.13
N LYS A 180 2.38 -13.87 -9.25
CA LYS A 180 1.36 -13.24 -10.11
C LYS A 180 0.46 -14.33 -10.68
N THR A 181 -0.83 -14.23 -10.42
CA THR A 181 -1.85 -15.18 -10.91
C THR A 181 -2.68 -14.58 -12.04
N ASN A 182 -2.93 -13.28 -12.03
CA ASN A 182 -3.72 -12.64 -13.09
C ASN A 182 -3.31 -11.16 -13.32
N LYS A 183 -3.72 -10.63 -14.47
CA LYS A 183 -3.70 -9.21 -14.80
C LYS A 183 -5.06 -8.81 -15.36
N TYR A 184 -5.71 -7.86 -14.71
CA TYR A 184 -6.95 -7.26 -15.16
C TYR A 184 -6.67 -5.95 -15.89
N VAL A 185 -7.35 -5.76 -17.01
CA VAL A 185 -7.30 -4.56 -17.86
C VAL A 185 -8.71 -4.25 -18.34
N ILE A 186 -8.99 -2.98 -18.64
CA ILE A 186 -10.23 -2.60 -19.32
C ILE A 186 -9.96 -2.59 -20.82
N GLY A 187 -10.52 -3.56 -21.55
CA GLY A 187 -10.25 -3.73 -22.98
C GLY A 187 -10.79 -2.59 -23.88
N HIS A 188 -11.69 -1.77 -23.35
CA HIS A 188 -12.24 -0.57 -23.98
C HIS A 188 -11.75 0.71 -23.30
N GLY A 189 -10.75 0.61 -22.42
CA GLY A 189 -10.19 1.73 -21.71
C GLY A 189 -9.54 2.71 -22.68
N ARG A 190 -9.72 4.00 -22.40
CA ARG A 190 -9.17 5.11 -23.18
C ARG A 190 -8.11 5.82 -22.35
N GLU A 191 -7.41 6.75 -22.99
CA GLU A 191 -6.46 7.60 -22.29
C GLU A 191 -7.11 8.28 -21.09
N GLY A 192 -6.48 8.13 -19.92
CA GLY A 192 -6.96 8.65 -18.66
C GLY A 192 -7.95 7.75 -17.89
N THR A 193 -8.31 6.57 -18.39
CA THR A 193 -9.20 5.63 -17.68
C THR A 193 -8.69 5.30 -16.27
N THR A 194 -7.37 5.22 -16.07
CA THR A 194 -6.69 5.03 -14.77
C THR A 194 -7.20 3.84 -13.95
N PHE A 195 -7.50 2.72 -14.61
CA PHE A 195 -7.90 1.48 -13.95
C PHE A 195 -6.84 0.98 -12.98
N GLY A 196 -7.26 0.64 -11.75
CA GLY A 196 -6.34 0.31 -10.66
C GLY A 196 -5.88 1.53 -9.86
N SER A 197 -6.49 2.71 -10.03
CA SER A 197 -6.17 3.89 -9.20
C SER A 197 -6.45 3.65 -7.71
N SER A 198 -7.43 2.81 -7.40
CA SER A 198 -7.73 2.31 -6.07
C SER A 198 -8.12 0.84 -6.14
N VAL A 199 -7.74 0.05 -5.13
CA VAL A 199 -8.06 -1.37 -5.06
C VAL A 199 -8.47 -1.74 -3.64
N SER A 200 -9.34 -2.74 -3.52
CA SER A 200 -9.69 -3.38 -2.25
C SER A 200 -9.85 -4.87 -2.45
N ALA A 201 -9.54 -5.65 -1.41
CA ALA A 201 -9.68 -7.10 -1.42
C ALA A 201 -10.34 -7.53 -0.11
N TYR A 202 -11.35 -8.41 -0.21
CA TYR A 202 -11.98 -9.02 0.95
C TYR A 202 -12.51 -10.39 0.58
N LYS A 203 -12.06 -11.41 1.31
CA LYS A 203 -12.37 -12.83 1.01
C LYS A 203 -12.06 -13.15 -0.45
N ASN A 204 -13.06 -13.55 -1.23
CA ASN A 204 -12.93 -13.91 -2.63
C ASN A 204 -13.34 -12.78 -3.59
N SER A 205 -13.47 -11.55 -3.10
CA SER A 205 -13.85 -10.41 -3.94
C SER A 205 -12.73 -9.39 -3.99
N ILE A 206 -12.50 -8.84 -5.18
CA ILE A 206 -11.66 -7.66 -5.36
C ILE A 206 -12.50 -6.55 -6.01
N ILE A 207 -12.22 -5.32 -5.59
CA ILE A 207 -12.84 -4.11 -6.08
C ILE A 207 -11.74 -3.25 -6.69
N ILE A 208 -11.98 -2.73 -7.90
CA ILE A 208 -11.00 -1.93 -8.64
C ILE A 208 -11.68 -0.64 -9.10
N GLY A 209 -11.10 0.50 -8.73
CA GLY A 209 -11.50 1.81 -9.21
C GLY A 209 -10.82 2.19 -10.53
N ALA A 210 -11.54 2.94 -11.35
CA ALA A 210 -11.02 3.61 -12.54
C ALA A 210 -11.56 5.04 -12.56
N GLU A 211 -10.75 6.02 -12.21
CA GLU A 211 -11.21 7.39 -11.96
C GLU A 211 -11.68 8.14 -13.21
N GLY A 212 -11.14 7.81 -14.39
CA GLY A 212 -11.43 8.50 -15.65
C GLY A 212 -12.11 7.63 -16.71
N ASP A 213 -12.68 6.48 -16.32
CA ASP A 213 -13.23 5.48 -17.23
C ASP A 213 -14.27 6.05 -18.20
N ASP A 214 -15.24 6.83 -17.69
CA ASP A 214 -16.19 7.57 -18.51
C ASP A 214 -15.82 9.07 -18.68
N GLY A 215 -14.54 9.33 -18.96
CA GLY A 215 -14.02 10.67 -19.27
C GLY A 215 -13.65 11.40 -17.99
N THR A 216 -14.57 12.18 -17.42
CA THR A 216 -14.39 12.80 -16.10
C THR A 216 -15.12 12.05 -14.97
N LYS A 217 -15.78 10.93 -15.30
CA LYS A 217 -16.48 10.09 -14.33
C LYS A 217 -15.68 8.82 -14.06
N GLY A 218 -15.71 8.39 -12.80
CA GLY A 218 -15.13 7.13 -12.39
C GLY A 218 -16.10 5.96 -12.43
N SER A 219 -15.54 4.77 -12.55
CA SER A 219 -16.22 3.48 -12.46
C SER A 219 -15.63 2.62 -11.36
N ILE A 220 -16.42 1.67 -10.85
CA ILE A 220 -15.98 0.63 -9.93
C ILE A 220 -16.27 -0.73 -10.56
N TYR A 221 -15.26 -1.59 -10.57
CA TYR A 221 -15.33 -2.95 -11.06
C TYR A 221 -15.24 -3.90 -9.88
N VAL A 222 -16.15 -4.87 -9.81
CA VAL A 222 -16.15 -5.92 -8.80
C VAL A 222 -15.99 -7.26 -9.50
N THR A 223 -14.99 -8.03 -9.08
CA THR A 223 -14.81 -9.40 -9.58
C THR A 223 -14.63 -10.37 -8.44
N GLY A 224 -15.28 -11.53 -8.58
CA GLY A 224 -15.02 -12.69 -7.75
C GLY A 224 -13.75 -13.41 -8.21
N LEU A 225 -13.09 -14.08 -7.28
CA LEU A 225 -12.03 -15.03 -7.55
C LEU A 225 -12.65 -16.43 -7.52
N GLU A 226 -12.55 -17.15 -8.63
CA GLU A 226 -12.96 -18.57 -8.68
C GLU A 226 -11.99 -19.39 -7.80
N CYS A 227 -12.56 -20.27 -6.96
CA CYS A 227 -11.82 -21.16 -6.07
C CYS A 227 -11.31 -22.40 -6.79
#